data_AF-A0A6A6AJM7-F1
#
_entry.id   AF-A0A6A6AJM7-F1
#
_cell.length_a   1.000
_cell.length_b   1.000
_cell.length_c   1.000
_cell.angle_alpha   90.00
_cell.angle_beta   90.00
_cell.angle_gamma   90.00
#
_symmetry.space_group_name_H-M   'P 1'
#
loop_
_entity.id
_entity.type
_entity.pdbx_description
1 polymer ?
#
loop_
_entity_poly.entity_id
_entity_poly.type
_entity_poly.pdbx_seq_one_letter_code
_entity_poly.pdbx_strand_id
1 'polypeptide(L)'
;MASAGGPASIITQVSQSSGGPPINTLGASGTDENITLELRGTRFTLSRDELLTLPEFVLLSLFPNGLLPDGHMNSYHDGDVYPVDVGTPDSPSPPTSPPLGPVAKIVYHLSNPALYLSDNLYPSQYDPTSLHYMLDFFRNVAQTIPASPPSPTAAPDHAAEAVPIEPTPGSARDMLQDRAGIIVLREDLDFYVIPPYRDITQPEMLDVKRAAGEALLGQGGIFSGLRKSEEPGTTEQHLIEMLTAGGFNHNDHWGHRSGEPNKAVICSIALARLRTDIKGNDLANSNAVGMAQKLLLFWRKPARRCWWEGVELDNVKGVEGKLKVWIRRVWTLEMVRVLDR
;
A
#
# COMPACT_ATOMS: atom_id res chain seq x y z
N MET A 1 37.38 47.81 12.38
CA MET A 1 37.59 46.35 12.41
C MET A 1 36.28 45.70 12.77
N ALA A 2 35.80 44.81 11.90
CA ALA A 2 34.55 44.08 12.06
C ALA A 2 34.70 43.01 13.16
N SER A 3 33.66 42.84 13.97
CA SER A 3 33.41 41.57 14.66
C SER A 3 31.92 41.25 14.58
N ALA A 4 31.64 39.99 14.25
CA ALA A 4 30.43 39.49 13.66
C ALA A 4 29.24 39.43 14.63
N GLY A 5 28.12 40.03 14.24
CA GLY A 5 26.79 39.67 14.73
C GLY A 5 26.28 38.48 13.94
N GLY A 6 26.22 37.30 14.55
CA GLY A 6 25.50 36.16 14.00
C GLY A 6 23.99 36.33 14.22
N PRO A 7 23.14 35.97 13.24
CA PRO A 7 21.69 36.01 13.42
C PRO A 7 21.24 34.93 14.40
N ALA A 8 20.56 35.35 15.46
CA ALA A 8 19.83 34.49 16.38
C ALA A 8 18.77 33.70 15.61
N SER A 9 18.95 32.39 15.49
CA SER A 9 17.89 31.49 15.05
C SER A 9 16.91 31.31 16.21
N ILE A 10 15.67 31.76 16.01
CA ILE A 10 14.53 31.35 16.84
C ILE A 10 14.31 29.86 16.57
N ILE A 11 14.93 29.03 17.42
CA ILE A 11 14.59 27.63 17.61
C ILE A 11 13.86 27.59 18.95
N THR A 12 12.55 27.38 18.90
CA THR A 12 11.76 26.98 20.05
C THR A 12 12.28 25.62 20.53
N GLN A 13 13.13 25.63 21.55
CA GLN A 13 13.51 24.44 22.30
C GLN A 13 12.27 23.89 23.00
N VAL A 14 11.83 22.71 22.60
CA VAL A 14 10.90 21.89 23.38
C VAL A 14 11.76 20.88 24.14
N SER A 15 11.71 20.97 25.48
CA SER A 15 12.34 20.03 26.40
C SER A 15 11.89 18.60 26.09
N GLN A 16 12.84 17.68 25.96
CA GLN A 16 12.59 16.25 25.84
C GLN A 16 11.91 15.74 27.12
N SER A 17 10.58 15.58 27.08
CA SER A 17 9.89 14.68 28.00
C SER A 17 10.07 13.26 27.49
N SER A 18 11.02 12.57 28.11
CA SER A 18 11.19 11.12 28.06
C SER A 18 9.92 10.42 28.57
N GLY A 19 9.08 9.98 27.64
CA GLY A 19 7.85 9.26 27.96
C GLY A 19 7.13 8.86 26.68
N GLY A 20 7.75 8.01 25.87
CA GLY A 20 7.04 7.31 24.81
C GLY A 20 5.96 6.40 25.43
N PRO A 21 4.83 6.16 24.74
CA PRO A 21 3.79 5.28 25.27
C PRO A 21 4.40 3.89 25.52
N PRO A 22 4.02 3.20 26.61
CA PRO A 22 4.58 1.90 26.93
C PRO A 22 4.20 0.91 25.83
N ILE A 23 5.18 0.42 25.08
CA ILE A 23 5.06 -0.83 24.32
C ILE A 23 4.96 -1.91 25.39
N ASN A 24 3.73 -2.23 25.78
CA ASN A 24 3.47 -3.29 26.74
C ASN A 24 3.72 -4.62 26.03
N THR A 25 4.72 -5.35 26.51
CA THR A 25 5.00 -6.75 26.16
C THR A 25 3.75 -7.58 26.40
N LEU A 26 3.01 -7.92 25.33
CA LEU A 26 1.87 -8.81 25.41
C LEU A 26 2.34 -10.22 25.79
N GLY A 27 1.88 -10.67 26.96
CA GLY A 27 2.13 -12.00 27.48
C GLY A 27 1.49 -13.09 26.62
N ALA A 28 2.15 -14.24 26.61
CA ALA A 28 1.69 -15.48 26.02
C ALA A 28 0.39 -15.94 26.71
N SER A 29 -0.76 -15.79 26.06
CA SER A 29 -1.96 -16.53 26.40
C SER A 29 -2.66 -16.93 25.11
N GLY A 30 -2.70 -18.23 24.85
CA GLY A 30 -3.04 -18.85 23.56
C GLY A 30 -4.54 -18.93 23.28
N THR A 31 -5.14 -17.81 22.87
CA THR A 31 -6.38 -17.83 22.09
C THR A 31 -6.13 -17.05 20.81
N ASP A 32 -6.40 -17.67 19.65
CA ASP A 32 -6.41 -17.02 18.33
C ASP A 32 -7.46 -15.91 18.35
N GLU A 33 -7.07 -14.73 18.84
CA GLU A 33 -7.90 -13.53 18.83
C GLU A 33 -8.05 -13.09 17.38
N ASN A 34 -9.20 -13.41 16.80
CA ASN A 34 -9.60 -12.99 15.47
C ASN A 34 -10.48 -11.74 15.57
N ILE A 35 -10.14 -10.70 14.82
CA ILE A 35 -10.99 -9.52 14.64
C ILE A 35 -11.80 -9.68 13.35
N THR A 36 -13.10 -9.41 13.41
CA THR A 36 -13.94 -9.33 12.21
C THR A 36 -14.20 -7.88 11.85
N LEU A 37 -13.78 -7.47 10.66
CA LEU A 37 -13.95 -6.13 10.10
C LEU A 37 -15.05 -6.15 9.03
N GLU A 38 -15.90 -5.13 9.00
CA GLU A 38 -16.83 -4.89 7.90
C GLU A 38 -16.43 -3.61 7.15
N LEU A 39 -16.11 -3.78 5.85
CA LEU A 39 -15.63 -2.74 4.94
C LEU A 39 -16.51 -2.73 3.68
N ARG A 40 -17.32 -1.68 3.50
CA ARG A 40 -18.31 -1.51 2.43
C ARG A 40 -19.24 -2.74 2.28
N GLY A 41 -19.66 -3.31 3.41
CA GLY A 41 -20.50 -4.52 3.47
C GLY A 41 -19.76 -5.84 3.21
N THR A 42 -18.45 -5.81 2.97
CA THR A 42 -17.61 -7.01 2.86
C THR A 42 -16.97 -7.32 4.21
N ARG A 43 -17.04 -8.57 4.65
CA ARG A 43 -16.49 -9.00 5.95
C ARG A 43 -15.11 -9.64 5.79
N PHE A 44 -14.19 -9.24 6.66
CA PHE A 44 -12.85 -9.78 6.75
C PHE A 44 -12.60 -10.26 8.17
N THR A 45 -12.25 -11.53 8.33
CA THR A 45 -11.75 -12.05 9.61
C THR A 45 -10.23 -12.12 9.54
N LEU A 46 -9.57 -11.44 10.48
CA LEU A 46 -8.12 -11.34 10.58
C LEU A 46 -7.67 -11.87 11.92
N SER A 47 -6.67 -12.74 11.91
CA SER A 47 -5.89 -13.03 13.11
C SER A 47 -5.05 -11.82 13.52
N ARG A 48 -4.64 -11.79 14.79
CA ARG A 48 -3.68 -10.81 15.29
C ARG A 48 -2.41 -10.72 14.45
N ASP A 49 -1.88 -11.84 13.97
CA ASP A 49 -0.64 -11.87 13.18
C ASP A 49 -0.84 -11.31 11.78
N GLU A 50 -1.98 -11.57 11.15
CA GLU A 50 -2.35 -10.94 9.87
C GLU A 50 -2.47 -9.43 10.03
N LEU A 51 -3.11 -8.97 11.11
CA LEU A 51 -3.27 -7.55 11.41
C LEU A 51 -1.91 -6.85 11.62
N LEU A 52 -0.99 -7.49 12.34
CA LEU A 52 0.37 -6.97 12.57
C LEU A 52 1.27 -7.01 11.32
N THR A 53 0.87 -7.79 10.30
CA THR A 53 1.56 -7.89 9.01
C THR A 53 1.08 -6.84 8.01
N LEU A 54 -0.09 -6.22 8.24
CA LEU A 54 -0.63 -5.20 7.33
C LEU A 54 0.31 -3.99 7.21
N PRO A 55 0.45 -3.41 6.00
CA PRO A 55 1.19 -2.16 5.80
C PRO A 55 0.61 -1.00 6.61
N GLU A 56 1.46 -0.07 7.02
CA GLU A 56 1.09 1.10 7.84
C GLU A 56 -0.04 1.90 7.18
N PHE A 57 0.02 2.11 5.86
CA PHE A 57 -1.01 2.88 5.16
C PHE A 57 -2.39 2.19 5.19
N VAL A 58 -2.44 0.86 5.24
CA VAL A 58 -3.70 0.11 5.36
C VAL A 58 -4.24 0.27 6.77
N LEU A 59 -3.40 0.10 7.79
CA LEU A 59 -3.79 0.26 9.18
C LEU A 59 -4.33 1.67 9.47
N LEU A 60 -3.67 2.71 8.95
CA LEU A 60 -4.14 4.09 9.07
C LEU A 60 -5.47 4.35 8.34
N SER A 61 -5.73 3.61 7.26
CA SER A 61 -6.98 3.73 6.50
C SER A 61 -8.15 3.00 7.17
N LEU A 62 -7.87 1.82 7.75
CA LEU A 62 -8.87 1.00 8.44
C LEU A 62 -9.14 1.50 9.87
N PHE A 63 -8.14 2.10 10.53
CA PHE A 63 -8.22 2.55 11.91
C PHE A 63 -7.74 3.99 12.04
N PRO A 64 -8.44 4.97 11.44
CA PRO A 64 -8.01 6.37 11.42
C PRO A 64 -7.91 6.99 12.82
N ASN A 65 -8.65 6.45 13.79
CA ASN A 65 -8.64 6.88 15.20
C ASN A 65 -7.86 5.93 16.11
N GLY A 66 -7.04 5.04 15.55
CA GLY A 66 -6.39 3.96 16.29
C GLY A 66 -7.24 2.70 16.35
N LEU A 67 -6.57 1.58 16.65
CA LEU A 67 -7.14 0.23 16.53
C LEU A 67 -8.31 -0.04 17.50
N LEU A 68 -8.45 0.75 18.58
CA LEU A 68 -9.45 0.56 19.64
C LEU A 68 -9.76 1.89 20.35
N PRO A 69 -11.02 2.20 20.73
CA PRO A 69 -11.34 3.24 21.69
C PRO A 69 -10.74 2.89 23.06
N ASP A 70 -10.12 3.86 23.73
CA ASP A 70 -9.48 3.74 25.04
C ASP A 70 -10.36 2.97 26.05
N GLY A 71 -10.11 1.68 26.31
CA GLY A 71 -10.72 0.97 27.44
C GLY A 71 -10.95 -0.55 27.36
N HIS A 72 -10.92 -1.19 26.18
CA HIS A 72 -11.30 -2.61 26.04
C HIS A 72 -10.13 -3.57 25.80
N MET A 73 -9.01 -3.40 26.51
CA MET A 73 -7.78 -4.18 26.29
C MET A 73 -7.81 -5.67 26.72
N ASN A 74 -8.94 -6.22 27.17
CA ASN A 74 -8.96 -7.56 27.76
C ASN A 74 -10.00 -8.55 27.21
N SER A 75 -10.78 -8.19 26.18
CA SER A 75 -11.68 -9.16 25.56
C SER A 75 -12.16 -8.66 24.20
N TYR A 76 -11.66 -9.23 23.11
CA TYR A 76 -12.47 -9.32 21.91
C TYR A 76 -13.57 -10.34 22.24
N HIS A 77 -14.82 -9.90 22.38
CA HIS A 77 -15.91 -10.86 22.52
C HIS A 77 -16.05 -11.60 21.18
N ASP A 78 -15.95 -12.92 21.23
CA ASP A 78 -16.20 -13.80 20.09
C ASP A 78 -17.56 -13.44 19.47
N GLY A 79 -17.54 -12.86 18.27
CA GLY A 79 -18.73 -12.43 17.53
C GLY A 79 -18.90 -10.92 17.27
N ASP A 80 -18.08 -10.04 17.84
CA ASP A 80 -18.18 -8.60 17.55
C ASP A 80 -17.62 -8.26 16.15
N VAL A 81 -18.46 -7.63 15.32
CA VAL A 81 -18.07 -7.12 14.00
C VAL A 81 -17.74 -5.64 14.13
N TYR A 82 -16.49 -5.27 13.83
CA TYR A 82 -16.02 -3.89 13.89
C TYR A 82 -16.29 -3.19 12.55
N PRO A 83 -17.20 -2.19 12.52
CA PRO A 83 -17.43 -1.40 11.32
C PRO A 83 -16.23 -0.47 11.09
N VAL A 84 -15.55 -0.63 9.96
CA VAL A 84 -14.46 0.25 9.52
C VAL A 84 -15.03 1.54 8.91
N ASP A 85 -16.27 1.47 8.45
CA ASP A 85 -16.96 2.56 7.80
C ASP A 85 -17.65 3.51 8.80
N VAL A 86 -17.16 4.75 8.90
CA VAL A 86 -17.77 5.78 9.78
C VAL A 86 -18.97 6.45 9.08
N GLY A 87 -20.12 5.79 8.98
CA GLY A 87 -21.32 6.44 8.45
C GLY A 87 -21.64 7.73 9.25
N THR A 88 -21.83 8.86 8.58
CA THR A 88 -22.51 10.00 9.23
C THR A 88 -24.01 9.78 9.06
N PRO A 89 -24.77 9.57 10.15
CA PRO A 89 -26.23 9.46 10.03
C PRO A 89 -26.88 10.77 9.56
N ASP A 90 -26.15 11.88 9.61
CA ASP A 90 -26.59 13.21 9.17
C ASP A 90 -25.50 13.90 8.32
N SER A 91 -25.40 13.58 7.03
CA SER A 91 -24.78 14.50 6.08
C SER A 91 -25.88 15.29 5.36
N PRO A 92 -25.95 16.63 5.49
CA PRO A 92 -26.78 17.43 4.62
C PRO A 92 -26.28 17.22 3.19
N SER A 93 -27.22 16.96 2.28
CA SER A 93 -27.00 16.76 0.86
C SER A 93 -25.92 17.70 0.31
N PRO A 94 -25.01 17.22 -0.57
CA PRO A 94 -23.98 18.07 -1.17
C PRO A 94 -24.61 19.31 -1.81
N PRO A 95 -24.02 20.51 -1.66
CA PRO A 95 -24.56 21.69 -2.29
C PRO A 95 -24.40 21.56 -3.81
N THR A 96 -25.49 21.85 -4.51
CA THR A 96 -25.55 22.19 -5.95
C THR A 96 -25.22 21.06 -6.95
N SER A 97 -26.18 20.15 -7.14
CA SER A 97 -26.43 19.52 -8.44
C SER A 97 -27.87 19.85 -8.88
N PRO A 98 -28.17 19.99 -10.19
CA PRO A 98 -29.51 20.33 -10.67
C PRO A 98 -30.53 19.29 -10.19
N PRO A 99 -31.83 19.61 -10.12
CA PRO A 99 -32.84 18.76 -9.50
C PRO A 99 -33.16 17.58 -10.42
N LEU A 100 -32.25 16.60 -10.48
CA LEU A 100 -32.55 15.28 -11.00
C LEU A 100 -33.48 14.61 -9.99
N GLY A 101 -34.66 14.20 -10.45
CA GLY A 101 -35.63 13.47 -9.64
C GLY A 101 -35.01 12.20 -9.04
N PRO A 102 -35.58 11.67 -7.93
CA PRO A 102 -35.01 10.53 -7.20
C PRO A 102 -34.68 9.33 -8.08
N VAL A 103 -35.52 9.05 -9.08
CA VAL A 103 -35.35 7.97 -10.05
C VAL A 103 -34.15 8.19 -10.97
N ALA A 104 -33.91 9.43 -11.43
CA ALA A 104 -32.78 9.74 -12.29
C ALA A 104 -31.44 9.60 -11.55
N LYS A 105 -31.41 9.92 -10.25
CA LYS A 105 -30.25 9.62 -9.39
C LYS A 105 -30.02 8.12 -9.24
N ILE A 106 -31.06 7.34 -8.97
CA ILE A 106 -30.96 5.88 -8.85
C ILE A 106 -30.41 5.29 -10.16
N VAL A 107 -30.98 5.68 -11.31
CA VAL A 107 -30.51 5.21 -12.62
C VAL A 107 -29.05 5.61 -12.88
N TYR A 108 -28.65 6.85 -12.53
CA TYR A 108 -27.25 7.29 -12.63
C TYR A 108 -26.31 6.40 -11.80
N HIS A 109 -26.65 6.14 -10.53
CA HIS A 109 -25.83 5.27 -9.66
C HIS A 109 -25.78 3.83 -10.17
N LEU A 110 -26.92 3.25 -10.60
CA LEU A 110 -26.98 1.89 -11.13
C LEU A 110 -26.29 1.75 -12.49
N SER A 111 -26.23 2.82 -13.28
CA SER A 111 -25.56 2.82 -14.59
C SER A 111 -24.03 2.87 -14.51
N ASN A 112 -23.48 3.18 -13.33
CA ASN A 112 -22.04 3.30 -13.14
C ASN A 112 -21.51 2.15 -12.27
N PRO A 113 -20.85 1.14 -12.85
CA PRO A 113 -20.34 -0.02 -12.10
C PRO A 113 -19.19 0.34 -11.15
N ALA A 114 -18.61 1.55 -11.26
CA ALA A 114 -17.56 2.04 -10.37
C ALA A 114 -18.11 2.83 -9.16
N LEU A 115 -19.44 3.00 -9.04
CA LEU A 115 -20.08 3.64 -7.89
C LEU A 115 -20.89 2.60 -7.11
N TYR A 116 -20.45 2.25 -5.92
CA TYR A 116 -21.25 1.48 -4.98
C TYR A 116 -22.15 2.41 -4.16
N LEU A 117 -23.33 1.93 -3.76
CA LEU A 117 -24.21 2.69 -2.86
C LEU A 117 -23.48 3.06 -1.56
N SER A 118 -22.62 2.17 -1.08
CA SER A 118 -21.73 2.36 0.07
C SER A 118 -20.85 3.61 -0.05
N ASP A 119 -20.42 3.98 -1.25
CA ASP A 119 -19.50 5.11 -1.46
C ASP A 119 -20.16 6.47 -1.19
N ASN A 120 -21.50 6.51 -1.14
CA ASN A 120 -22.25 7.70 -0.74
C ASN A 120 -22.58 7.72 0.76
N LEU A 121 -22.52 6.56 1.42
CA LEU A 121 -22.95 6.38 2.81
C LEU A 121 -21.78 6.32 3.79
N TYR A 122 -20.61 5.90 3.30
CA TYR A 122 -19.44 5.61 4.12
C TYR A 122 -18.23 6.45 3.68
N PRO A 123 -17.50 7.06 4.63
CA PRO A 123 -16.29 7.81 4.36
C PRO A 123 -15.03 6.94 4.37
N SER A 124 -15.14 5.63 4.63
CA SER A 124 -13.96 4.75 4.61
C SER A 124 -13.39 4.72 3.19
N GLN A 125 -12.11 5.06 3.12
CA GLN A 125 -11.42 5.36 1.88
C GLN A 125 -10.74 4.14 1.28
N TYR A 126 -10.68 3.02 2.01
CA TYR A 126 -9.96 1.85 1.55
C TYR A 126 -10.85 0.91 0.76
N ASP A 127 -10.41 0.50 -0.43
CA ASP A 127 -11.15 -0.44 -1.26
C ASP A 127 -11.07 -1.88 -0.70
N PRO A 128 -12.20 -2.56 -0.45
CA PRO A 128 -12.21 -3.95 0.03
C PRO A 128 -11.54 -4.93 -0.92
N THR A 129 -11.60 -4.68 -2.24
CA THR A 129 -10.96 -5.58 -3.22
C THR A 129 -9.43 -5.52 -3.09
N SER A 130 -8.89 -4.33 -2.87
CA SER A 130 -7.47 -4.13 -2.54
C SER A 130 -7.06 -4.88 -1.27
N LEU A 131 -7.87 -4.84 -0.21
CA LEU A 131 -7.57 -5.57 1.04
C LEU A 131 -7.63 -7.09 0.82
N HIS A 132 -8.62 -7.58 0.09
CA HIS A 132 -8.74 -9.00 -0.25
C HIS A 132 -7.52 -9.50 -1.03
N TYR A 133 -7.12 -8.78 -2.10
CA TYR A 133 -5.94 -9.09 -2.88
C TYR A 133 -4.68 -9.19 -2.01
N MET A 134 -4.53 -8.27 -1.05
CA MET A 134 -3.39 -8.26 -0.14
C MET A 134 -3.37 -9.46 0.81
N LEU A 135 -4.50 -9.74 1.47
CA LEU A 135 -4.60 -10.84 2.42
C LEU A 135 -4.39 -12.19 1.75
N ASP A 136 -4.98 -12.40 0.57
CA ASP A 136 -4.77 -13.62 -0.22
C ASP A 136 -3.28 -13.83 -0.51
N PHE A 137 -2.58 -12.78 -0.95
CA PHE A 137 -1.16 -12.86 -1.22
C PHE A 137 -0.36 -13.19 0.05
N PHE A 138 -0.66 -12.53 1.18
CA PHE A 138 0.03 -12.78 2.45
C PHE A 138 -0.17 -14.22 2.93
N ARG A 139 -1.40 -14.72 2.88
CA ARG A 139 -1.77 -16.10 3.24
C ARG A 139 -1.05 -17.11 2.36
N ASN A 140 -1.01 -16.88 1.05
CA ASN A 140 -0.28 -17.74 0.12
C ASN A 140 1.22 -17.77 0.42
N VAL A 141 1.82 -16.62 0.74
CA VAL A 141 3.24 -16.56 1.13
C VAL A 141 3.47 -17.31 2.45
N ALA A 142 2.60 -17.13 3.46
CA ALA A 142 2.69 -17.80 4.76
C ALA A 142 2.75 -19.33 4.61
N GLN A 143 1.90 -19.90 3.75
CA GLN A 143 1.84 -21.36 3.50
C GLN A 143 3.12 -21.94 2.88
N THR A 144 3.99 -21.10 2.31
CA THR A 144 5.24 -21.54 1.67
C THR A 144 6.46 -21.38 2.55
N ILE A 145 6.30 -20.91 3.79
CA ILE A 145 7.38 -20.85 4.78
C ILE A 145 7.59 -22.27 5.32
N PRO A 146 8.81 -22.84 5.24
CA PRO A 146 9.07 -24.17 5.80
C PRO A 146 8.81 -24.14 7.30
N ALA A 147 7.91 -25.02 7.79
CA ALA A 147 7.75 -25.21 9.23
C ALA A 147 9.10 -25.63 9.82
N SER A 148 9.50 -24.97 10.91
CA SER A 148 10.72 -25.30 11.64
C SER A 148 10.78 -26.81 11.90
N PRO A 149 11.89 -27.52 11.60
CA PRO A 149 11.98 -28.94 11.93
C PRO A 149 11.79 -29.12 13.45
N PRO A 150 11.05 -30.16 13.90
CA PRO A 150 10.85 -30.38 15.32
C PRO A 150 12.22 -30.50 16.00
N SER A 151 12.43 -29.73 17.07
CA SER A 151 13.65 -29.74 17.87
C SER A 151 14.13 -31.17 18.11
N PRO A 152 15.40 -31.51 17.85
CA PRO A 152 15.89 -32.86 18.08
C PRO A 152 15.72 -33.18 19.55
N THR A 153 14.84 -34.15 19.82
CA THR A 153 14.59 -34.70 21.15
C THR A 153 15.92 -35.23 21.69
N ALA A 154 16.21 -34.90 22.95
CA ALA A 154 17.46 -35.19 23.62
C ALA A 154 17.91 -36.67 23.48
N ALA A 155 19.17 -36.86 23.06
CA ALA A 155 19.97 -38.03 23.38
C ALA A 155 21.40 -37.56 23.73
N PRO A 156 22.03 -38.11 24.77
CA PRO A 156 23.21 -37.50 25.40
C PRO A 156 24.54 -37.93 24.75
N ASP A 157 25.54 -37.09 25.00
CA ASP A 157 26.98 -37.32 24.98
C ASP A 157 27.65 -37.76 23.67
N HIS A 158 28.30 -36.79 23.00
CA HIS A 158 29.73 -36.91 22.70
C HIS A 158 30.34 -35.51 22.50
N ALA A 159 31.33 -35.20 23.33
CA ALA A 159 32.10 -33.96 23.31
C ALA A 159 32.97 -33.88 22.05
N ALA A 160 32.72 -32.86 21.22
CA ALA A 160 33.70 -32.30 20.31
C ALA A 160 33.57 -30.77 20.41
N GLU A 161 34.59 -30.13 20.97
CA GLU A 161 34.72 -28.68 21.06
C GLU A 161 34.78 -28.08 19.65
N ALA A 162 33.63 -27.65 19.14
CA ALA A 162 33.55 -26.64 18.11
C ALA A 162 33.15 -25.34 18.80
N VAL A 163 34.09 -24.41 18.88
CA VAL A 163 33.88 -23.05 19.38
C VAL A 163 32.71 -22.43 18.60
N PRO A 164 31.60 -22.02 19.23
CA PRO A 164 30.55 -21.29 18.53
C PRO A 164 31.15 -19.95 18.12
N ILE A 165 31.32 -19.74 16.82
CA ILE A 165 31.54 -18.39 16.29
C ILE A 165 30.29 -17.61 16.67
N GLU A 166 30.42 -16.63 17.56
CA GLU A 166 29.35 -15.69 17.88
C GLU A 166 28.78 -15.13 16.56
N PRO A 167 27.47 -15.28 16.29
CA PRO A 167 26.87 -14.69 15.10
C PRO A 167 27.00 -13.17 15.23
N THR A 168 27.72 -12.57 14.29
CA THR A 168 27.80 -11.13 14.17
C THR A 168 26.38 -10.57 14.03
N PRO A 169 25.94 -9.63 14.87
CA PRO A 169 24.57 -9.14 14.81
C PRO A 169 24.35 -8.39 13.49
N GLY A 170 23.42 -8.87 12.67
CA GLY A 170 22.83 -8.05 11.60
C GLY A 170 23.21 -8.39 10.16
N SER A 171 23.27 -9.68 9.77
CA SER A 171 23.20 -9.99 8.34
C SER A 171 21.74 -9.87 7.86
N ALA A 172 21.52 -9.19 6.72
CA ALA A 172 20.20 -9.13 6.07
C ALA A 172 19.56 -10.52 5.86
N ARG A 173 20.40 -11.56 5.72
CA ARG A 173 19.98 -12.96 5.67
C ARG A 173 19.35 -13.41 6.99
N ASP A 174 19.94 -13.08 8.13
CA ASP A 174 19.47 -13.48 9.47
C ASP A 174 18.09 -12.87 9.80
N MET A 175 17.83 -11.62 9.38
CA MET A 175 16.51 -10.98 9.53
C MET A 175 15.38 -11.62 8.70
N LEU A 176 15.73 -12.45 7.72
CA LEU A 176 14.85 -13.05 6.71
C LEU A 176 14.86 -14.59 6.75
N GLN A 177 15.69 -15.21 7.61
CA GLN A 177 15.91 -16.65 7.63
C GLN A 177 14.64 -17.43 8.05
N ASP A 178 13.81 -16.82 8.91
CA ASP A 178 12.57 -17.44 9.41
C ASP A 178 11.29 -16.73 8.91
N ARG A 179 11.40 -15.69 8.07
CA ARG A 179 10.25 -14.86 7.65
C ARG A 179 10.33 -14.43 6.20
N ALA A 180 9.27 -14.64 5.44
CA ALA A 180 9.17 -14.16 4.07
C ALA A 180 8.92 -12.64 4.05
N GLY A 181 9.84 -11.89 3.43
CA GLY A 181 9.66 -10.48 3.13
C GLY A 181 8.73 -10.28 1.93
N ILE A 182 7.83 -9.32 2.01
CA ILE A 182 6.96 -8.91 0.90
C ILE A 182 7.19 -7.44 0.60
N ILE A 183 7.40 -7.15 -0.68
CA ILE A 183 7.44 -5.80 -1.23
C ILE A 183 6.01 -5.39 -1.54
N VAL A 184 5.57 -4.26 -0.97
CA VAL A 184 4.28 -3.65 -1.20
C VAL A 184 4.49 -2.36 -1.98
N LEU A 185 4.08 -2.35 -3.24
CA LEU A 185 4.14 -1.18 -4.10
C LEU A 185 2.72 -0.64 -4.31
N ARG A 186 2.50 0.61 -3.90
CA ARG A 186 1.24 1.33 -4.06
C ARG A 186 1.42 2.54 -4.94
N GLU A 187 0.45 2.79 -5.82
CA GLU A 187 0.34 4.01 -6.63
C GLU A 187 -0.95 4.76 -6.27
N ASP A 188 -0.81 6.06 -5.99
CA ASP A 188 -1.90 7.03 -6.12
C ASP A 188 -1.68 7.85 -7.39
N LEU A 189 -2.66 7.81 -8.29
CA LEU A 189 -2.65 8.54 -9.54
C LEU A 189 -3.78 9.56 -9.53
N ASP A 190 -3.46 10.82 -9.26
CA ASP A 190 -4.39 11.94 -9.45
C ASP A 190 -4.32 12.39 -10.91
N PHE A 191 -5.47 12.54 -11.58
CA PHE A 191 -5.50 12.99 -12.97
C PHE A 191 -6.37 14.23 -13.18
N TYR A 192 -5.88 15.13 -14.03
CA TYR A 192 -6.44 16.42 -14.34
C TYR A 192 -6.69 16.49 -15.85
N VAL A 193 -7.95 16.30 -16.21
CA VAL A 193 -8.37 16.33 -17.61
C VAL A 193 -8.50 17.77 -18.07
N ILE A 194 -7.82 18.11 -19.17
CA ILE A 194 -7.94 19.42 -19.81
C ILE A 194 -9.21 19.43 -20.67
N PRO A 195 -10.07 20.47 -20.57
CA PRO A 195 -11.24 20.61 -21.43
C PRO A 195 -10.88 20.44 -22.92
N PRO A 196 -11.54 19.53 -23.66
CA PRO A 196 -11.25 19.30 -25.08
C PRO A 196 -11.67 20.49 -25.96
N TYR A 197 -12.64 21.30 -25.50
CA TYR A 197 -13.09 22.53 -26.15
C TYR A 197 -13.51 23.57 -25.09
N ARG A 198 -13.60 24.84 -25.50
CA ARG A 198 -13.70 26.00 -24.57
C ARG A 198 -15.00 26.04 -23.77
N ASP A 199 -16.12 25.72 -24.40
CA ASP A 199 -17.46 25.93 -23.83
C ASP A 199 -18.11 24.63 -23.35
N ILE A 200 -17.30 23.67 -22.89
CA ILE A 200 -17.79 22.39 -22.36
C ILE A 200 -18.63 22.60 -21.09
N THR A 201 -19.78 21.95 -21.04
CA THR A 201 -20.66 22.03 -19.87
C THR A 201 -20.12 21.17 -18.72
N GLN A 202 -20.52 21.48 -17.48
CA GLN A 202 -20.10 20.68 -16.32
C GLN A 202 -20.48 19.20 -16.44
N PRO A 203 -21.71 18.81 -16.86
CA PRO A 203 -22.06 17.40 -17.04
C PRO A 203 -21.20 16.71 -18.11
N GLU A 204 -20.98 17.34 -19.26
CA GLU A 204 -20.10 16.80 -20.30
C GLU A 204 -18.67 16.61 -19.78
N MET A 205 -18.14 17.57 -19.02
CA MET A 205 -16.80 17.46 -18.45
C MET A 205 -16.70 16.30 -17.44
N LEU A 206 -17.77 16.00 -16.69
CA LEU A 206 -17.80 14.83 -15.81
C LEU A 206 -17.75 13.52 -16.61
N ASP A 207 -18.45 13.46 -17.74
CA ASP A 207 -18.42 12.29 -18.62
C ASP A 207 -17.05 12.10 -19.27
N VAL A 208 -16.40 13.19 -19.71
CA VAL A 208 -15.03 13.15 -20.24
C VAL A 208 -14.04 12.72 -19.16
N LYS A 209 -14.17 13.21 -17.91
CA LYS A 209 -13.34 12.77 -16.79
C LYS A 209 -13.49 11.27 -16.50
N ARG A 210 -14.71 10.76 -16.57
CA ARG A 210 -14.99 9.32 -16.38
C ARG A 210 -14.35 8.49 -17.49
N ALA A 211 -14.53 8.89 -18.75
CA ALA A 211 -13.93 8.23 -19.90
C ALA A 211 -12.38 8.27 -19.86
N ALA A 212 -11.79 9.37 -19.39
CA ALA A 212 -10.35 9.45 -19.17
C ALA A 212 -9.88 8.48 -18.07
N GLY A 213 -10.62 8.39 -16.96
CA GLY A 213 -10.36 7.42 -15.91
C GLY A 213 -10.39 5.97 -16.42
N GLU A 214 -11.40 5.61 -17.23
CA GLU A 214 -11.50 4.29 -17.87
C GLU A 214 -10.27 3.99 -18.76
N ALA A 215 -9.84 4.96 -19.58
CA ALA A 215 -8.65 4.80 -20.42
C ALA A 215 -7.36 4.64 -19.59
N LEU A 216 -7.22 5.38 -18.48
CA LEU A 216 -6.06 5.29 -17.57
C LEU A 216 -6.05 4.01 -16.74
N LEU A 217 -7.21 3.41 -16.46
CA LEU A 217 -7.31 2.09 -15.83
C LEU A 217 -6.75 1.00 -16.75
N GLY A 218 -6.89 1.16 -18.08
CA GLY A 218 -6.31 0.25 -19.07
C GLY A 218 -4.76 0.22 -19.07
N GLN A 219 -4.10 1.22 -18.48
CA GLN A 219 -2.64 1.24 -18.31
C GLN A 219 -2.22 0.38 -17.11
N GLY A 220 -2.29 -0.94 -17.26
CA GLY A 220 -2.12 -1.89 -16.16
C GLY A 220 -0.68 -2.23 -15.76
N GLY A 221 0.33 -1.90 -16.57
CA GLY A 221 1.73 -2.26 -16.29
C GLY A 221 2.33 -1.42 -15.16
N ILE A 222 3.00 -2.07 -14.19
CA ILE A 222 3.60 -1.37 -13.03
C ILE A 222 4.60 -0.31 -13.48
N PHE A 223 5.44 -0.61 -14.48
CA PHE A 223 6.48 0.31 -14.94
C PHE A 223 6.05 1.23 -16.09
N SER A 224 4.79 1.20 -16.51
CA SER A 224 4.28 1.97 -17.66
C SER A 224 4.48 3.48 -17.49
N GLY A 225 4.28 4.01 -16.28
CA GLY A 225 4.46 5.43 -15.94
C GLY A 225 5.92 5.87 -15.72
N LEU A 226 6.89 4.95 -15.71
CA LEU A 226 8.32 5.24 -15.52
C LEU A 226 9.17 5.09 -16.78
N ARG A 227 8.67 4.41 -17.83
CA ARG A 227 9.45 4.13 -19.04
C ARG A 227 9.32 5.23 -20.10
N LYS A 228 9.74 6.46 -19.77
CA LYS A 228 9.66 7.57 -20.74
C LYS A 228 10.93 7.85 -21.53
N SER A 229 12.08 7.41 -21.02
CA SER A 229 13.36 7.57 -21.68
C SER A 229 14.04 6.22 -21.83
N GLU A 230 14.51 5.90 -23.03
CA GLU A 230 15.42 4.76 -23.29
C GLU A 230 16.86 5.08 -22.90
N GLU A 231 17.11 6.28 -22.34
CA GLU A 231 18.44 6.70 -21.91
C GLU A 231 18.94 5.82 -20.75
N PRO A 232 20.06 5.11 -20.91
CA PRO A 232 20.61 4.28 -19.86
C PRO A 232 21.12 5.15 -18.70
N GLY A 233 21.01 4.62 -17.47
CA GLY A 233 21.56 5.27 -16.28
C GLY A 233 20.63 6.26 -15.56
N THR A 234 19.37 6.40 -15.99
CA THR A 234 18.40 7.23 -15.25
C THR A 234 18.06 6.64 -13.88
N THR A 235 17.64 7.49 -12.94
CA THR A 235 17.13 7.04 -11.63
C THR A 235 15.89 6.14 -11.76
N GLU A 236 15.11 6.29 -12.84
CA GLU A 236 13.95 5.45 -13.15
C GLU A 236 14.37 4.04 -13.52
N GLN A 237 15.39 3.91 -14.37
CA GLN A 237 15.96 2.63 -14.74
C GLN A 237 16.53 1.89 -13.51
N HIS A 238 17.27 2.60 -12.66
CA HIS A 238 17.78 2.02 -11.40
C HIS A 238 16.66 1.56 -10.45
N LEU A 239 15.53 2.29 -10.40
CA LEU A 239 14.37 1.90 -9.60
C LEU A 239 13.71 0.63 -10.15
N ILE A 240 13.56 0.53 -11.48
CA ILE A 240 13.05 -0.68 -12.15
C ILE A 240 13.97 -1.86 -11.87
N GLU A 241 15.28 -1.68 -11.99
CA GLU A 241 16.28 -2.73 -11.70
C GLU A 241 16.24 -3.16 -10.23
N MET A 242 16.11 -2.22 -9.29
CA MET A 242 15.99 -2.54 -7.87
C MET A 242 14.71 -3.34 -7.58
N LEU A 243 13.57 -2.93 -8.13
CA LEU A 243 12.29 -3.62 -7.94
C LEU A 243 12.26 -5.00 -8.59
N THR A 244 12.89 -5.15 -9.76
CA THR A 244 12.98 -6.43 -10.46
C THR A 244 13.96 -7.39 -9.79
N ALA A 245 15.09 -6.88 -9.29
CA ALA A 245 15.97 -7.66 -8.41
C ALA A 245 15.27 -8.10 -7.12
N GLY A 246 14.37 -7.26 -6.59
CA GLY A 246 13.58 -7.55 -5.41
C GLY A 246 12.53 -8.64 -5.58
N GLY A 247 11.87 -8.73 -6.74
CA GLY A 247 10.89 -9.80 -6.97
C GLY A 247 9.87 -9.56 -8.10
N PHE A 248 9.73 -8.32 -8.56
CA PHE A 248 8.87 -8.00 -9.71
C PHE A 248 9.53 -8.41 -11.03
N ASN A 249 8.74 -8.50 -12.09
CA ASN A 249 9.21 -8.67 -13.47
C ASN A 249 8.85 -7.44 -14.31
N HIS A 250 9.58 -7.23 -15.40
CA HIS A 250 9.43 -6.05 -16.27
C HIS A 250 8.03 -5.87 -16.89
N ASN A 251 7.28 -6.95 -17.01
CA ASN A 251 5.94 -7.04 -17.58
C ASN A 251 4.85 -7.28 -16.51
N ASP A 252 5.18 -7.16 -15.22
CA ASP A 252 4.20 -7.27 -14.16
C ASP A 252 3.17 -6.14 -14.26
N HIS A 253 1.93 -6.50 -13.91
CA HIS A 253 0.79 -5.60 -13.87
C HIS A 253 0.40 -5.33 -12.42
N TRP A 254 -0.33 -4.23 -12.20
CA TRP A 254 -0.96 -3.96 -10.91
C TRP A 254 -1.89 -5.11 -10.54
N GLY A 255 -1.69 -5.71 -9.37
CA GLY A 255 -2.51 -6.82 -8.91
C GLY A 255 -3.92 -6.38 -8.51
N HIS A 256 -4.06 -5.13 -8.05
CA HIS A 256 -5.32 -4.43 -7.99
C HIS A 256 -5.14 -2.97 -8.46
N ARG A 257 -6.10 -2.48 -9.25
CA ARG A 257 -6.13 -1.12 -9.80
C ARG A 257 -7.58 -0.68 -9.99
N SER A 258 -8.00 0.36 -9.28
CA SER A 258 -9.38 0.85 -9.30
C SER A 258 -9.44 2.37 -9.22
N GLY A 259 -10.49 2.94 -9.79
CA GLY A 259 -10.78 4.37 -9.65
C GLY A 259 -11.50 4.62 -8.33
N GLU A 260 -11.18 5.73 -7.67
CA GLU A 260 -11.89 6.15 -6.48
C GLU A 260 -13.26 6.77 -6.85
N PRO A 261 -14.35 6.29 -6.23
CA PRO A 261 -15.69 6.83 -6.41
C PRO A 261 -15.73 8.36 -6.27
N ASN A 262 -16.34 9.04 -7.24
CA ASN A 262 -16.50 10.51 -7.26
C ASN A 262 -15.18 11.31 -7.21
N LYS A 263 -14.02 10.68 -7.43
CA LYS A 263 -12.71 11.35 -7.46
C LYS A 263 -12.02 11.08 -8.80
N ALA A 264 -11.14 12.01 -9.20
CA ALA A 264 -10.25 11.81 -10.34
C ALA A 264 -8.93 11.17 -9.87
N VAL A 265 -9.05 10.02 -9.20
CA VAL A 265 -7.94 9.31 -8.58
C VAL A 265 -8.03 7.83 -8.96
N ILE A 266 -6.90 7.22 -9.26
CA ILE A 266 -6.74 5.77 -9.41
C ILE A 266 -5.78 5.28 -8.33
N CYS A 267 -6.23 4.31 -7.55
CA CYS A 267 -5.43 3.61 -6.56
C CYS A 267 -4.98 2.28 -7.16
N SER A 268 -3.68 1.96 -7.06
CA SER A 268 -3.16 0.65 -7.49
C SER A 268 -2.23 0.05 -6.45
N ILE A 269 -2.20 -1.28 -6.41
CA ILE A 269 -1.31 -2.04 -5.54
C ILE A 269 -0.76 -3.26 -6.27
N ALA A 270 0.51 -3.55 -6.02
CA ALA A 270 1.20 -4.75 -6.48
C ALA A 270 2.08 -5.30 -5.36
N LEU A 271 2.15 -6.62 -5.27
CA LEU A 271 2.86 -7.35 -4.22
C LEU A 271 3.86 -8.30 -4.85
N ALA A 272 5.06 -8.39 -4.26
CA ALA A 272 6.06 -9.36 -4.66
C ALA A 272 6.74 -9.97 -3.43
N ARG A 273 6.95 -11.29 -3.45
CA ARG A 273 7.81 -11.95 -2.46
C ARG A 273 9.24 -11.51 -2.72
N LEU A 274 9.93 -11.04 -1.69
CA LEU A 274 11.33 -10.65 -1.77
C LEU A 274 12.19 -11.88 -2.12
N ARG A 275 12.89 -11.82 -3.25
CA ARG A 275 13.85 -12.84 -3.67
C ARG A 275 15.16 -12.61 -2.92
N THR A 276 15.50 -13.50 -2.00
CA THR A 276 16.76 -13.44 -1.21
C THR A 276 17.70 -14.60 -1.52
N ASP A 277 17.23 -15.59 -2.28
CA ASP A 277 17.87 -16.87 -2.57
C ASP A 277 18.55 -16.91 -3.94
N ILE A 278 19.25 -15.83 -4.32
CA ILE A 278 20.09 -15.90 -5.52
C ILE A 278 21.35 -16.67 -5.15
N LYS A 279 21.42 -17.95 -5.54
CA LYS A 279 22.61 -18.81 -5.38
C LYS A 279 23.78 -18.15 -6.13
N GLY A 280 24.69 -17.58 -5.36
CA GLY A 280 25.78 -16.73 -5.86
C GLY A 280 26.87 -17.49 -6.58
N ASN A 281 26.70 -17.71 -7.89
CA ASN A 281 27.79 -18.17 -8.75
C ASN A 281 28.04 -17.30 -9.99
N ASP A 282 27.29 -16.19 -10.17
CA ASP A 282 27.50 -15.24 -11.28
C ASP A 282 27.70 -13.81 -10.77
N LEU A 283 28.64 -13.07 -11.38
CA LEU A 283 28.93 -11.67 -11.04
C LEU A 283 27.74 -10.72 -11.31
N ALA A 284 26.86 -11.08 -12.25
CA ALA A 284 25.59 -10.38 -12.47
C ALA A 284 24.61 -10.59 -11.30
N ASN A 285 24.63 -11.78 -10.69
CA ASN A 285 23.80 -12.15 -9.56
C ASN A 285 24.23 -11.45 -8.27
N SER A 286 25.53 -11.17 -8.06
CA SER A 286 25.99 -10.39 -6.90
C SER A 286 25.48 -8.94 -6.92
N ASN A 287 25.39 -8.32 -8.10
CA ASN A 287 24.83 -6.96 -8.23
C ASN A 287 23.33 -6.93 -7.97
N ALA A 288 22.59 -7.93 -8.46
CA ALA A 288 21.16 -8.10 -8.19
C ALA A 288 20.88 -8.28 -6.69
N VAL A 289 21.66 -9.13 -5.99
CA VAL A 289 21.54 -9.31 -4.53
C VAL A 289 21.80 -8.00 -3.79
N GLY A 290 22.86 -7.26 -4.17
CA GLY A 290 23.16 -5.96 -3.58
C GLY A 290 22.05 -4.92 -3.79
N MET A 291 21.37 -4.96 -4.94
CA MET A 291 20.21 -4.11 -5.21
C MET A 291 18.97 -4.53 -4.40
N ALA A 292 18.66 -5.82 -4.33
CA ALA A 292 17.55 -6.33 -3.53
C ALA A 292 17.75 -6.03 -2.03
N GLN A 293 18.99 -6.08 -1.53
CA GLN A 293 19.31 -5.70 -0.16
C GLN A 293 19.03 -4.22 0.13
N LYS A 294 19.15 -3.31 -0.85
CA LYS A 294 18.77 -1.89 -0.66
C LYS A 294 17.29 -1.74 -0.33
N LEU A 295 16.42 -2.66 -0.76
CA LEU A 295 15.00 -2.62 -0.41
C LEU A 295 14.75 -2.82 1.09
N LEU A 296 15.66 -3.50 1.79
CA LEU A 296 15.57 -3.67 3.24
C LEU A 296 15.75 -2.36 4.00
N LEU A 297 16.33 -1.32 3.38
CA LEU A 297 16.38 0.02 3.98
C LEU A 297 14.98 0.63 4.16
N PHE A 298 13.99 0.17 3.39
CA PHE A 298 12.60 0.61 3.47
C PHE A 298 11.75 -0.24 4.43
N TRP A 299 12.41 -1.15 5.17
CA TRP A 299 11.79 -1.88 6.26
C TRP A 299 11.25 -0.92 7.33
N ARG A 300 9.92 -0.88 7.51
CA ARG A 300 9.23 0.04 8.44
C ARG A 300 9.53 1.53 8.20
N LYS A 301 10.03 1.87 7.01
CA LYS A 301 10.30 3.24 6.57
C LYS A 301 9.84 3.37 5.12
N PRO A 302 8.54 3.63 4.90
CA PRO A 302 8.00 3.67 3.54
C PRO A 302 8.71 4.72 2.70
N ALA A 303 9.19 4.33 1.53
CA ALA A 303 9.75 5.24 0.56
C ALA A 303 8.64 5.83 -0.30
N ARG A 304 8.71 7.14 -0.56
CA ARG A 304 7.73 7.83 -1.39
C ARG A 304 8.41 8.58 -2.52
N ARG A 305 7.88 8.45 -3.73
CA ARG A 305 8.29 9.23 -4.90
C ARG A 305 7.05 9.86 -5.53
N CYS A 306 7.08 11.19 -5.71
CA CYS A 306 6.01 11.94 -6.36
C CYS A 306 6.56 12.60 -7.64
N TRP A 307 5.82 12.53 -8.73
CA TRP A 307 6.16 13.24 -9.97
C TRP A 307 4.91 13.60 -10.77
N TRP A 308 5.10 14.48 -11.75
CA TRP A 308 4.07 14.92 -12.66
C TRP A 308 4.41 14.48 -14.08
N GLU A 309 3.37 14.18 -14.85
CA GLU A 309 3.50 13.88 -16.26
C GLU A 309 2.32 14.41 -17.07
N GLY A 310 2.60 14.87 -18.29
CA GLY A 310 1.57 15.09 -19.30
C GLY A 310 1.41 13.83 -20.14
N VAL A 311 0.17 13.43 -20.39
CA VAL A 311 -0.17 12.33 -21.31
C VAL A 311 -1.25 12.79 -22.30
N GLU A 312 -1.20 12.24 -23.50
CA GLU A 312 -2.26 12.35 -24.48
C GLU A 312 -2.94 10.99 -24.59
N LEU A 313 -4.23 10.95 -24.29
CA LEU A 313 -5.04 9.73 -24.39
C LEU A 313 -5.74 9.70 -25.75
N ASP A 314 -5.56 8.59 -26.46
CA ASP A 314 -6.24 8.30 -27.72
C ASP A 314 -7.57 7.56 -27.46
N ASN A 315 -8.52 7.70 -28.39
CA ASN A 315 -9.79 6.96 -28.39
C ASN A 315 -10.63 7.10 -27.11
N VAL A 316 -10.60 8.26 -26.46
CA VAL A 316 -11.44 8.52 -25.27
C VAL A 316 -12.89 8.74 -25.70
N LYS A 317 -13.81 7.97 -25.10
CA LYS A 317 -15.25 8.06 -25.38
C LYS A 317 -15.77 9.49 -25.20
N GLY A 318 -16.46 10.01 -26.21
CA GLY A 318 -17.04 11.36 -26.18
C GLY A 318 -16.04 12.49 -26.47
N VAL A 319 -14.79 12.18 -26.84
CA VAL A 319 -13.79 13.17 -27.24
C VAL A 319 -13.34 12.90 -28.68
N GLU A 320 -13.35 13.94 -29.51
CA GLU A 320 -12.76 13.89 -30.84
C GLU A 320 -11.25 14.11 -30.77
N GLY A 321 -10.46 13.14 -31.24
CA GLY A 321 -9.00 13.22 -31.25
C GLY A 321 -8.37 12.90 -29.89
N LYS A 322 -7.30 13.62 -29.56
CA LYS A 322 -6.47 13.34 -28.38
C LYS A 322 -6.94 14.14 -27.17
N LEU A 323 -7.15 13.46 -26.05
CA LEU A 323 -7.47 14.11 -24.78
C LEU A 323 -6.18 14.37 -23.99
N LYS A 324 -5.92 15.64 -23.66
CA LYS A 324 -4.78 16.01 -22.83
C LYS A 324 -5.11 15.83 -21.36
N VAL A 325 -4.26 15.09 -20.66
CA VAL A 325 -4.41 14.81 -19.23
C VAL A 325 -3.08 15.04 -18.52
N TRP A 326 -3.12 15.76 -17.42
CA TRP A 326 -2.00 15.84 -16.48
C TRP A 326 -2.19 14.81 -15.39
N ILE A 327 -1.14 14.09 -15.05
CA ILE A 327 -1.15 13.08 -14.01
C ILE A 327 -0.13 13.47 -12.97
N ARG A 328 -0.53 13.40 -11.70
CA ARG A 328 0.37 13.35 -10.55
C ARG A 328 0.40 11.91 -10.06
N ARG A 329 1.58 11.30 -10.08
CA ARG A 329 1.78 9.96 -9.51
C ARG A 329 2.52 10.05 -8.20
N VAL A 330 2.04 9.30 -7.22
CA VAL A 330 2.74 9.07 -5.97
C VAL A 330 2.92 7.57 -5.82
N TRP A 331 4.16 7.11 -5.84
CA TRP A 331 4.49 5.75 -5.46
C TRP A 331 4.89 5.70 -4.00
N THR A 332 4.32 4.74 -3.29
CA THR A 332 4.74 4.35 -1.94
C THR A 332 5.23 2.92 -1.98
N LEU A 333 6.45 2.70 -1.52
CA LEU A 333 7.05 1.39 -1.36
C LEU A 333 7.21 1.09 0.12
N GLU A 334 6.65 -0.03 0.55
CA GLU A 334 6.74 -0.53 1.91
C GLU A 334 7.18 -1.99 1.91
N MET A 335 7.89 -2.41 2.95
CA MET A 335 8.30 -3.80 3.15
C MET A 335 7.62 -4.34 4.39
N VAL A 336 6.92 -5.46 4.23
CA VAL A 336 6.26 -6.18 5.33
C VAL A 336 6.81 -7.61 5.45
N ARG A 337 6.55 -8.26 6.60
CA ARG A 337 7.06 -9.59 6.94
C ARG A 337 5.85 -10.38 7.35
N VAL A 338 5.68 -11.51 6.70
CA VAL A 338 4.72 -12.50 7.14
C VAL A 338 5.31 -13.22 8.35
N LEU A 339 4.52 -13.31 9.42
CA LEU A 339 4.83 -14.13 10.59
C LEU A 339 4.49 -15.60 10.28
N ASP A 340 5.31 -16.53 10.76
CA ASP A 340 4.99 -17.96 10.70
C ASP A 340 3.78 -18.26 11.61
N ARG A 341 3.02 -19.32 11.28
CA ARG A 341 1.86 -19.76 12.06
C ARG A 341 2.23 -20.52 13.32
#